data_AF-P58458-F1
#
_entry.id   AF-P58458-F1
#
_cell.length_a   1.000
_cell.length_b   1.000
_cell.length_c   1.000
_cell.angle_alpha   90.00
_cell.angle_beta   90.00
_cell.angle_gamma   90.00
#
_symmetry.space_group_name_H-M   'P 1'
#
loop_
_entity.id
_entity.type
_entity.pdbx_description
1 polymer ?
#
loop_
_entity_poly.entity_id
_entity_poly.type
_entity_poly.pdbx_seq_one_letter_code
_entity_poly.pdbx_strand_id
1 'polypeptide(L)' 'GLPVCGETCVGGTCNTPGCSCSWPVCTRN' A
#
# COMPACT_ATOMS: atom_id res chain seq x y z
N GLY A 1 -5.93 5.23 -0.69
CA GLY A 1 -6.02 6.64 -1.04
C GLY A 1 -4.83 7.36 -0.51
N LEU A 2 -4.64 7.42 0.82
CA LEU A 2 -3.47 8.10 1.39
C LEU A 2 -2.25 7.18 1.55
N PRO A 3 -1.02 7.60 1.15
CA PRO A 3 0.21 6.81 1.24
C PRO A 3 0.79 6.79 2.67
N VAL A 4 -0.06 6.56 3.68
CA VAL A 4 0.32 6.50 5.10
C VAL A 4 0.91 5.15 5.52
N CYS A 5 0.87 4.16 4.63
CA CYS A 5 1.37 2.82 4.90
C CYS A 5 2.91 2.77 4.94
N GLY A 6 3.59 3.72 4.29
CA GLY A 6 5.06 3.75 4.21
C GLY A 6 5.67 2.56 3.45
N GLU A 7 4.86 1.77 2.75
CA GLU A 7 5.27 0.60 1.99
C GLU A 7 5.05 0.79 0.49
N THR A 8 5.80 0.05 -0.32
CA THR A 8 5.56 -0.12 -1.74
C THR A 8 5.02 -1.51 -2.02
N CYS A 9 4.14 -1.61 -3.02
CA CYS A 9 3.57 -2.89 -3.47
C CYS A 9 3.98 -3.18 -4.91
N VAL A 10 5.27 -3.00 -5.22
CA VAL A 10 5.80 -3.28 -6.56
C VAL A 10 5.57 -4.76 -6.94
N GLY A 11 5.59 -5.67 -5.95
CA GLY A 11 5.24 -7.08 -6.09
C GLY A 11 3.73 -7.38 -6.10
N GLY A 12 2.86 -6.37 -6.06
CA GLY A 12 1.40 -6.50 -6.10
C GLY A 12 0.71 -6.60 -4.73
N THR A 13 1.46 -6.70 -3.63
CA THR A 13 0.91 -6.88 -2.28
C THR A 13 1.49 -5.89 -1.27
N CYS A 14 0.65 -5.52 -0.29
CA CYS A 14 1.03 -4.75 0.88
C CYS A 14 1.05 -5.68 2.10
N ASN A 15 2.03 -5.53 2.99
CA ASN A 15 2.11 -6.35 4.20
C ASN A 15 1.34 -5.72 5.36
N THR A 16 1.24 -4.39 5.36
CA THR A 16 0.56 -3.66 6.43
C THR A 16 -0.95 -3.93 6.43
N PRO A 17 -1.54 -4.45 7.52
CA PRO A 17 -2.98 -4.69 7.61
C PRO A 17 -3.79 -3.41 7.39
N GLY A 18 -4.87 -3.50 6.62
CA GLY A 18 -5.70 -2.35 6.26
C GLY A 18 -5.09 -1.42 5.21
N CYS A 19 -3.92 -1.74 4.66
CA CYS A 19 -3.40 -1.09 3.47
C CYS A 19 -3.80 -1.87 2.22
N SER A 20 -4.12 -1.15 1.15
CA SER A 20 -4.41 -1.67 -0.17
C SER A 20 -3.33 -1.20 -1.14
N CYS A 21 -3.01 -2.04 -2.13
CA CYS A 21 -2.03 -1.67 -3.14
C CYS A 21 -2.62 -0.66 -4.13
N SER A 22 -2.09 0.55 -4.14
CA SER A 22 -2.28 1.54 -5.22
C SER A 22 -0.95 1.67 -5.96
N TRP A 23 -0.69 0.67 -6.80
CA TRP A 23 0.61 0.47 -7.43
C TRP A 23 1.22 1.78 -7.95
N PRO A 24 2.49 2.10 -7.61
CA PRO A 24 3.48 1.24 -6.95
C PRO A 24 3.49 1.32 -5.41
N VAL A 25 2.59 2.09 -4.79
CA VAL A 25 2.60 2.37 -3.34
C VAL A 25 1.41 1.78 -2.60
N CYS A 26 1.65 1.33 -1.37
CA CYS A 26 0.59 0.94 -0.47
C CYS A 26 -0.09 2.18 0.08
N THR A 27 -1.42 2.22 -0.01
CA THR A 27 -2.22 3.30 0.54
C THR A 27 -3.28 2.75 1.47
N ARG A 28 -3.72 3.56 2.43
CA ARG A 28 -4.85 3.25 3.31
C ARG A 28 -5.92 4.31 3.07
N ASN A 29 -7.15 3.86 2.87
CA ASN A 29 -8.33 4.65 2.50
C ASN A 29 -8.11 5.53 1.28
#